data_AF-A0A1J4KK62-F1
#
_entry.id   AF-A0A1J4KK62-F1
#
_cell.length_a   1.000
_cell.length_b   1.000
_cell.length_c   1.000
_cell.angle_alpha   90.00
_cell.angle_beta   90.00
_cell.angle_gamma   90.00
#
_symmetry.space_group_name_H-M   'P 1'
#
loop_
_entity.id
_entity.type
_entity.pdbx_description
1 polymer ?
#
loop_
_entity_poly.entity_id
_entity_poly.type
_entity_poly.pdbx_seq_one_letter_code
_entity_poly.pdbx_strand_id
1 'polypeptide(L)'
;MEFFRWVERTMEKQKVIDFPRAGLEYLENNEPPEDSPYYDFHKELVQFIKKLLPSPNDIKVRQHIIDELCERIKKALADLKPNNMNSRIIVLPCGSSMNGTFLPEADVDLILYFYPLPCNPVQVMDTLIQQLEDIVQVNSFQPIPQAKVPVLRFVVEPGIQIDLSIDELRGPLNVQAVRQIFTKFPSILPAQVFFKCLLHKAKLDHPYVGGINAYTLQLMLVAYIQHHGIPANITEAIIGICNFYGNEFNFTLTGIDVKGNGRFFSRYDEKHMTLESPTTMIIIDPLNRDPFNADSDILYLGLNAFRMNQIRQVLQEAYKNITEGNGKALLSTFEETINTFDEIRQRIDTFSEHLPKEQ
;
A
#
# COMPACT_ATOMS: atom_id res chain seq x y z
N MET A 1 -20.16 3.16 -23.05
CA MET A 1 -19.74 1.86 -23.64
C MET A 1 -18.22 1.70 -23.64
N GLU A 2 -17.42 2.67 -24.09
CA GLU A 2 -15.95 2.55 -24.12
C GLU A 2 -15.30 2.39 -22.74
N PHE A 3 -15.74 3.15 -21.73
CA PHE A 3 -15.26 2.99 -20.35
C PHE A 3 -15.41 1.55 -19.84
N PHE A 4 -16.58 0.93 -20.03
CA PHE A 4 -16.78 -0.44 -19.57
C PHE A 4 -16.00 -1.47 -20.36
N ARG A 5 -15.87 -1.30 -21.68
CA ARG A 5 -14.96 -2.13 -22.47
C ARG A 5 -13.52 -1.99 -22.00
N TRP A 6 -13.12 -0.80 -21.56
CA TRP A 6 -11.80 -0.57 -20.97
C TRP A 6 -11.67 -1.25 -19.60
N VAL A 7 -12.67 -1.16 -18.73
CA VAL A 7 -12.73 -1.88 -17.44
C VAL A 7 -12.58 -3.39 -17.66
N GLU A 8 -13.40 -3.98 -18.53
CA GLU A 8 -13.36 -5.41 -18.88
C GLU A 8 -12.00 -5.83 -19.48
N ARG A 9 -11.42 -5.00 -20.36
CA ARG A 9 -10.13 -5.32 -21.01
C ARG A 9 -8.92 -5.14 -20.11
N THR A 10 -8.98 -4.20 -19.18
CA THR A 10 -7.80 -3.64 -18.49
C THR A 10 -7.82 -3.90 -17.00
N MET A 11 -8.98 -3.68 -16.36
CA MET A 11 -9.10 -3.74 -14.91
C MET A 11 -9.52 -5.12 -14.42
N GLU A 12 -10.43 -5.80 -15.12
CA GLU A 12 -10.80 -7.19 -14.77
C GLU A 12 -9.67 -8.20 -15.00
N LYS A 13 -8.58 -7.79 -15.67
CA LYS A 13 -7.36 -8.59 -15.84
C LYS A 13 -6.29 -8.28 -14.79
N GLN A 14 -6.59 -7.45 -13.78
CA GLN A 14 -5.65 -7.18 -12.72
C GLN A 14 -5.45 -8.45 -11.89
N LYS A 15 -4.23 -8.98 -11.98
CA LYS A 15 -3.77 -10.12 -11.20
C LYS A 15 -2.89 -9.66 -10.06
N VAL A 16 -2.88 -10.45 -9.00
CA VAL A 16 -1.81 -10.41 -8.00
C VAL A 16 -0.51 -10.65 -8.75
N ILE A 17 0.43 -9.74 -8.56
CA ILE A 17 1.74 -9.83 -9.21
C ILE A 17 2.80 -10.12 -8.16
N ASP A 18 3.84 -10.80 -8.63
CA ASP A 18 5.08 -10.94 -7.88
C ASP A 18 5.74 -9.58 -7.67
N PHE A 19 6.66 -9.52 -6.71
CA PHE A 19 7.51 -8.38 -6.51
C PHE A 19 8.24 -8.04 -7.83
N PRO A 20 8.17 -6.79 -8.31
CA PRO A 20 8.61 -6.50 -9.67
C PRO A 20 10.09 -6.80 -9.88
N ARG A 21 10.40 -7.50 -10.98
CA ARG A 21 11.76 -7.93 -11.33
C ARG A 21 12.80 -6.81 -11.29
N ALA A 22 12.45 -5.61 -11.74
CA ALA A 22 13.37 -4.47 -11.69
C ALA A 22 13.81 -4.12 -10.25
N GLY A 23 12.93 -4.31 -9.26
CA GLY A 23 13.26 -4.15 -7.84
C GLY A 23 14.18 -5.25 -7.32
N LEU A 24 14.00 -6.50 -7.77
CA LEU A 24 14.91 -7.61 -7.45
C LEU A 24 16.30 -7.36 -8.04
N GLU A 25 16.35 -6.99 -9.33
CA GLU A 25 17.61 -6.70 -10.01
C GLU A 25 18.34 -5.53 -9.34
N TYR A 26 17.62 -4.50 -8.89
CA TYR A 26 18.23 -3.43 -8.09
C TYR A 26 18.79 -3.95 -6.76
N LEU A 27 18.02 -4.78 -6.05
CA LEU A 27 18.39 -5.33 -4.74
C LEU A 27 19.59 -6.28 -4.82
N GLU A 28 19.76 -7.01 -5.93
CA GLU A 28 20.78 -8.06 -6.08
C GLU A 28 22.07 -7.58 -6.76
N ASN A 29 21.99 -6.61 -7.67
CA ASN A 29 23.12 -6.26 -8.54
C ASN A 29 23.86 -4.98 -8.11
N ASN A 30 23.43 -4.32 -7.04
CA ASN A 30 24.01 -3.06 -6.58
C ASN A 30 24.65 -3.22 -5.20
N GLU A 31 25.66 -4.08 -5.11
CA GLU A 31 26.45 -4.25 -3.89
C GLU A 31 27.43 -3.07 -3.73
N PRO A 32 27.62 -2.51 -2.52
CA PRO A 32 28.69 -1.54 -2.29
C PRO A 32 30.08 -2.20 -2.43
N PRO A 33 31.15 -1.40 -2.63
CA PRO A 33 32.52 -1.90 -2.58
C PRO A 33 32.84 -2.69 -1.29
N GLU A 34 33.71 -3.69 -1.37
CA GLU A 34 34.08 -4.53 -0.22
C GLU A 34 34.74 -3.74 0.92
N ASP A 35 35.37 -2.61 0.62
CA ASP A 35 35.97 -1.70 1.61
C ASP A 35 34.98 -0.70 2.21
N SER A 36 33.71 -0.73 1.79
CA SER A 36 32.65 0.08 2.37
C SER A 36 32.40 -0.31 3.83
N PRO A 37 32.25 0.66 4.76
CA PRO A 37 31.90 0.35 6.15
C PRO A 37 30.51 -0.31 6.30
N TYR A 38 29.71 -0.30 5.23
CA TYR A 38 28.37 -0.87 5.20
C TYR A 38 28.27 -2.20 4.44
N TYR A 39 29.39 -2.78 3.98
CA TYR A 39 29.39 -3.98 3.13
C TYR A 39 28.69 -5.18 3.79
N ASP A 40 29.08 -5.54 5.02
CA ASP A 40 28.47 -6.67 5.72
C ASP A 40 26.99 -6.42 6.06
N PHE A 41 26.67 -5.20 6.53
CA PHE A 41 25.29 -4.82 6.82
C PHE A 41 24.43 -4.84 5.54
N HIS A 42 24.98 -4.45 4.40
CA HIS A 42 24.26 -4.51 3.12
C HIS A 42 23.78 -5.93 2.81
N LYS A 43 24.66 -6.93 2.97
CA LYS A 43 24.28 -8.34 2.76
C LYS A 43 23.16 -8.77 3.69
N GLU A 44 23.25 -8.41 4.97
CA GLU A 44 22.19 -8.71 5.96
C GLU A 44 20.87 -8.02 5.62
N LEU A 45 20.92 -6.75 5.21
CA LEU A 45 19.75 -5.96 4.80
C LEU A 45 19.08 -6.54 3.55
N VAL A 46 19.87 -6.95 2.55
CA VAL A 46 19.35 -7.62 1.35
C VAL A 46 18.61 -8.90 1.71
N GLN A 47 19.20 -9.75 2.56
CA GLN A 47 18.55 -10.98 3.01
C GLN A 47 17.28 -10.69 3.83
N PHE A 48 17.32 -9.67 4.69
CA PHE A 48 16.15 -9.23 5.44
C PHE A 48 15.01 -8.79 4.52
N ILE A 49 15.28 -7.93 3.52
CA ILE A 49 14.26 -7.49 2.57
C ILE A 49 13.71 -8.67 1.76
N LYS A 50 14.57 -9.59 1.30
CA LYS A 50 14.14 -10.80 0.59
C LYS A 50 13.17 -11.65 1.40
N LYS A 51 13.38 -11.78 2.72
CA LYS A 51 12.45 -12.46 3.62
C LYS A 51 11.09 -11.79 3.72
N LEU A 52 10.95 -10.52 3.35
CA LEU A 52 9.67 -9.79 3.39
C LEU A 52 8.89 -9.88 2.08
N LEU A 53 9.51 -10.33 0.99
CA LEU A 53 8.88 -10.37 -0.33
C LEU A 53 7.77 -11.43 -0.41
N PRO A 54 6.75 -11.24 -1.25
CA PRO A 54 5.74 -12.26 -1.53
C PRO A 54 6.37 -13.57 -2.03
N SER A 55 5.88 -14.70 -1.53
CA SER A 55 6.19 -16.01 -2.08
C SER A 55 5.26 -16.37 -3.24
N PRO A 56 5.59 -17.38 -4.06
CA PRO A 56 4.67 -17.90 -5.07
C PRO A 56 3.32 -18.35 -4.50
N ASN A 57 3.31 -18.92 -3.29
CA ASN A 57 2.09 -19.35 -2.61
C ASN A 57 1.27 -18.14 -2.12
N ASP A 58 1.92 -17.08 -1.62
CA ASP A 58 1.23 -15.81 -1.29
C ASP A 58 0.46 -15.28 -2.50
N ILE A 59 1.11 -15.26 -3.67
CA ILE A 59 0.52 -14.76 -4.91
C ILE A 59 -0.66 -15.65 -5.33
N LYS A 60 -0.46 -16.97 -5.37
CA LYS A 60 -1.47 -17.95 -5.77
C LYS A 60 -2.71 -17.89 -4.88
N VAL A 61 -2.52 -17.90 -3.56
CA VAL A 61 -3.63 -17.89 -2.59
C VAL A 61 -4.40 -16.58 -2.66
N ARG A 62 -3.71 -15.43 -2.69
CA ARG A 62 -4.38 -14.12 -2.81
C ARG A 62 -5.12 -13.99 -4.14
N GLN A 63 -4.57 -14.50 -5.24
CA GLN A 63 -5.25 -14.49 -6.54
C GLN A 63 -6.54 -15.33 -6.46
N HIS A 64 -6.48 -16.53 -5.91
CA HIS A 64 -7.65 -17.39 -5.73
C HIS A 64 -8.74 -16.71 -4.90
N ILE A 65 -8.37 -16.12 -3.76
CA ILE A 65 -9.30 -15.38 -2.89
C ILE A 65 -9.95 -14.21 -3.65
N ILE A 66 -9.17 -13.43 -4.39
CA ILE A 66 -9.69 -12.31 -5.20
C ILE A 66 -10.68 -12.82 -6.24
N ASP A 67 -10.34 -13.87 -6.97
CA ASP A 67 -11.19 -14.43 -8.03
C ASP A 67 -12.51 -14.97 -7.46
N GLU A 68 -12.45 -15.75 -6.38
CA GLU A 68 -13.65 -16.27 -5.70
C GLU A 68 -14.53 -15.13 -5.16
N LEU A 69 -13.95 -14.16 -4.45
CA LEU A 69 -14.70 -13.05 -3.87
C LEU A 69 -15.32 -12.16 -4.96
N CYS A 70 -14.60 -11.86 -6.04
CA CYS A 70 -15.15 -11.06 -7.13
C CYS A 70 -16.38 -11.71 -7.75
N GLU A 71 -16.34 -13.02 -8.01
CA GLU A 71 -17.48 -13.76 -8.56
C GLU A 71 -18.64 -13.86 -7.56
N ARG A 72 -18.36 -14.18 -6.29
CA ARG A 72 -19.37 -14.30 -5.24
C ARG A 72 -20.07 -12.97 -4.97
N ILE A 73 -19.34 -11.86 -4.87
CA ILE A 73 -19.89 -10.51 -4.68
C ILE A 73 -20.77 -10.12 -5.87
N LYS A 74 -20.30 -10.34 -7.12
CA LYS A 74 -21.09 -10.04 -8.33
C LYS A 74 -22.40 -10.84 -8.35
N LYS A 75 -22.37 -12.10 -7.93
CA LYS A 75 -23.55 -12.99 -7.85
C LYS A 75 -24.52 -12.56 -6.74
N ALA A 76 -24.01 -12.32 -5.54
CA ALA A 76 -24.80 -11.92 -4.37
C ALA A 76 -25.59 -10.62 -4.62
N LEU A 77 -24.99 -9.69 -5.35
CA LEU A 77 -25.58 -8.38 -5.63
C LEU A 77 -26.36 -8.33 -6.96
N ALA A 78 -26.51 -9.46 -7.67
CA ALA A 78 -27.17 -9.49 -8.97
C ALA A 78 -28.62 -8.98 -8.90
N ASP A 79 -29.33 -9.32 -7.82
CA ASP A 79 -30.73 -8.94 -7.60
C ASP A 79 -30.89 -7.49 -7.10
N LEU A 80 -29.81 -6.88 -6.59
CA LEU A 80 -29.79 -5.47 -6.19
C LEU A 80 -29.54 -4.51 -7.36
N LYS A 81 -29.28 -5.03 -8.58
CA LYS A 81 -29.12 -4.18 -9.76
C LYS A 81 -30.44 -3.45 -10.03
N PRO A 82 -30.45 -2.10 -10.13
CA PRO A 82 -31.64 -1.39 -10.56
C PRO A 82 -32.10 -1.91 -11.92
N ASN A 83 -33.41 -2.13 -12.10
CA ASN A 83 -34.06 -2.69 -13.31
C ASN A 83 -33.87 -1.89 -14.62
N ASN A 84 -32.97 -0.91 -14.62
CA ASN A 84 -32.61 -0.12 -15.79
C ASN A 84 -31.56 -0.87 -16.61
N MET A 85 -31.76 -0.92 -17.93
CA MET A 85 -31.01 -1.73 -18.91
C MET A 85 -29.49 -1.47 -18.98
N ASN A 86 -28.98 -0.46 -18.25
CA ASN A 86 -27.58 -0.02 -18.27
C ASN A 86 -26.87 -0.13 -16.91
N SER A 87 -27.52 -0.68 -15.86
CA SER A 87 -26.90 -0.82 -14.54
C SER A 87 -25.78 -1.85 -14.57
N ARG A 88 -24.63 -1.53 -13.95
CA ARG A 88 -23.48 -2.45 -13.85
C ARG A 88 -22.93 -2.47 -12.44
N ILE A 89 -22.45 -3.65 -12.03
CA ILE A 89 -21.69 -3.86 -10.80
C ILE A 89 -20.27 -4.19 -11.23
N ILE A 90 -19.33 -3.38 -10.76
CA ILE A 90 -17.91 -3.56 -11.03
C ILE A 90 -17.27 -3.95 -9.70
N VAL A 91 -16.56 -5.07 -9.69
CA VAL A 91 -15.75 -5.51 -8.55
C VAL A 91 -14.33 -5.70 -9.06
N LEU A 92 -13.37 -4.99 -8.46
CA LEU A 92 -11.98 -4.98 -8.91
C LEU A 92 -11.02 -5.03 -7.72
N PRO A 93 -9.92 -5.80 -7.82
CA PRO A 93 -8.85 -5.69 -6.85
C PRO A 93 -8.07 -4.39 -7.04
N CYS A 94 -7.43 -3.91 -5.97
CA CYS A 94 -6.50 -2.79 -6.05
C CYS A 94 -5.39 -2.91 -4.98
N GLY A 95 -4.74 -1.78 -4.66
CA GLY A 95 -3.82 -1.72 -3.54
C GLY A 95 -2.52 -2.52 -3.73
N SER A 96 -1.95 -2.99 -2.63
CA SER A 96 -0.59 -3.52 -2.61
C SER A 96 -0.45 -4.88 -3.30
N SER A 97 -1.50 -5.71 -3.27
CA SER A 97 -1.60 -6.98 -4.01
C SER A 97 -1.43 -6.80 -5.52
N MET A 98 -1.98 -5.72 -6.08
CA MET A 98 -1.84 -5.41 -7.50
C MET A 98 -0.49 -4.76 -7.85
N ASN A 99 0.33 -4.41 -6.86
CA ASN A 99 1.59 -3.71 -7.06
C ASN A 99 2.82 -4.54 -6.70
N GLY A 100 2.64 -5.74 -6.14
CA GLY A 100 3.72 -6.67 -5.78
C GLY A 100 4.57 -6.20 -4.59
N THR A 101 4.13 -5.20 -3.83
CA THR A 101 4.88 -4.62 -2.70
C THR A 101 4.18 -4.84 -1.36
N PHE A 102 3.40 -5.91 -1.25
CA PHE A 102 2.67 -6.28 -0.05
C PHE A 102 3.54 -7.10 0.92
N LEU A 103 3.28 -6.94 2.22
CA LEU A 103 3.90 -7.78 3.27
C LEU A 103 3.05 -9.04 3.47
N PRO A 104 3.56 -10.09 4.13
CA PRO A 104 2.82 -11.34 4.35
C PRO A 104 1.44 -11.13 5.00
N GLU A 105 1.32 -10.24 5.99
CA GLU A 105 0.06 -9.91 6.67
C GLU A 105 -0.83 -8.91 5.90
N ALA A 106 -0.39 -8.38 4.76
CA ALA A 106 -1.14 -7.34 4.06
C ALA A 106 -2.57 -7.78 3.74
N ASP A 107 -3.48 -6.83 3.76
CA ASP A 107 -4.86 -7.00 3.33
C ASP A 107 -4.98 -7.19 1.81
N VAL A 108 -6.17 -7.62 1.39
CA VAL A 108 -6.61 -7.58 0.00
C VAL A 108 -7.65 -6.47 -0.13
N ASP A 109 -7.27 -5.42 -0.86
CA ASP A 109 -8.17 -4.32 -1.19
C ASP A 109 -9.05 -4.68 -2.39
N LEU A 110 -10.36 -4.71 -2.17
CA LEU A 110 -11.36 -4.79 -3.22
C LEU A 110 -12.16 -3.50 -3.28
N ILE A 111 -12.64 -3.16 -4.46
CA ILE A 111 -13.63 -2.11 -4.63
C ILE A 111 -14.88 -2.67 -5.28
N LEU A 112 -16.00 -2.09 -4.89
CA LEU A 112 -17.31 -2.33 -5.46
C LEU A 112 -17.85 -1.00 -5.97
N TYR A 113 -18.26 -0.95 -7.22
CA TYR A 113 -18.83 0.26 -7.79
C TYR A 113 -20.13 -0.05 -8.55
N PHE A 114 -21.19 0.68 -8.19
CA PHE A 114 -22.45 0.67 -8.91
C PHE A 114 -22.50 1.80 -9.93
N TYR A 115 -22.82 1.45 -11.17
CA TYR A 115 -23.06 2.41 -12.24
C TYR A 115 -24.53 2.38 -12.70
N PRO A 116 -25.14 3.52 -13.06
CA PRO A 116 -24.62 4.89 -12.97
C PRO A 116 -24.88 5.57 -11.64
N LEU A 117 -25.72 4.97 -10.80
CA LEU A 117 -26.13 5.53 -9.52
C LEU A 117 -25.39 4.81 -8.40
N PRO A 118 -25.03 5.55 -7.34
CA PRO A 118 -24.50 4.93 -6.13
C PRO A 118 -25.53 3.98 -5.52
N CYS A 119 -25.04 2.98 -4.81
CA CYS A 119 -25.86 2.05 -4.05
C CYS A 119 -26.17 2.57 -2.65
N ASN A 120 -27.02 1.85 -1.92
CA ASN A 120 -27.12 2.02 -0.47
C ASN A 120 -26.07 1.11 0.19
N PRO A 121 -25.00 1.66 0.80
CA PRO A 121 -23.94 0.85 1.37
C PRO A 121 -24.43 -0.11 2.46
N VAL A 122 -25.41 0.28 3.27
CA VAL A 122 -25.96 -0.57 4.33
C VAL A 122 -26.64 -1.79 3.72
N GLN A 123 -27.49 -1.60 2.72
CA GLN A 123 -28.20 -2.70 2.04
C GLN A 123 -27.22 -3.67 1.35
N VAL A 124 -26.18 -3.12 0.72
CA VAL A 124 -25.12 -3.91 0.10
C VAL A 124 -24.36 -4.72 1.15
N MET A 125 -23.93 -4.09 2.24
CA MET A 125 -23.23 -4.76 3.33
C MET A 125 -24.09 -5.87 3.94
N ASP A 126 -25.37 -5.62 4.24
CA ASP A 126 -26.29 -6.63 4.78
C ASP A 126 -26.43 -7.84 3.85
N THR A 127 -26.53 -7.58 2.54
CA THR A 127 -26.62 -8.65 1.54
C THR A 127 -25.33 -9.45 1.47
N LEU A 128 -24.17 -8.80 1.48
CA LEU A 128 -22.87 -9.49 1.44
C LEU A 128 -22.62 -10.29 2.71
N ILE A 129 -22.97 -9.77 3.89
CA ILE A 129 -22.85 -10.49 5.16
C ILE A 129 -23.64 -11.79 5.12
N GLN A 130 -24.87 -11.76 4.58
CA GLN A 130 -25.71 -12.96 4.44
C GLN A 130 -25.20 -13.94 3.37
N GLN A 131 -24.71 -13.43 2.24
CA GLN A 131 -24.37 -14.26 1.08
C GLN A 131 -22.92 -14.79 1.09
N LEU A 132 -22.06 -14.26 1.95
CA LEU A 132 -20.65 -14.66 2.05
C LEU A 132 -20.31 -15.35 3.38
N GLU A 133 -21.30 -15.64 4.23
CA GLU A 133 -21.09 -16.28 5.55
C GLU A 133 -20.39 -17.65 5.43
N ASP A 134 -20.53 -18.34 4.30
CA ASP A 134 -19.92 -19.66 4.05
C ASP A 134 -18.40 -19.64 3.82
N ILE A 135 -17.84 -18.50 3.40
CA ILE A 135 -16.42 -18.34 3.06
C ILE A 135 -15.66 -17.38 3.99
N VAL A 136 -16.40 -16.65 4.82
CA VAL A 136 -15.86 -15.67 5.75
C VAL A 136 -15.68 -16.30 7.13
N GLN A 137 -14.56 -15.99 7.79
CA GLN A 137 -14.30 -16.44 9.15
C GLN A 137 -15.40 -15.94 10.09
N VAL A 138 -15.89 -16.83 10.95
CA VAL A 138 -17.00 -16.58 11.87
C VAL A 138 -16.79 -15.30 12.68
N ASN A 139 -17.82 -14.43 12.72
CA ASN A 139 -17.83 -13.15 13.43
C ASN A 139 -16.74 -12.14 13.00
N SER A 140 -16.16 -12.27 11.81
CA SER A 140 -15.11 -11.35 11.33
C SER A 140 -15.62 -10.11 10.60
N PHE A 141 -16.90 -10.06 10.20
CA PHE A 141 -17.47 -8.91 9.51
C PHE A 141 -17.46 -7.64 10.39
N GLN A 142 -16.93 -6.55 9.83
CA GLN A 142 -16.86 -5.22 10.43
C GLN A 142 -17.35 -4.18 9.41
N PRO A 143 -18.67 -3.90 9.37
CA PRO A 143 -19.24 -2.89 8.48
C PRO A 143 -18.97 -1.47 9.01
N ILE A 144 -18.50 -0.58 8.14
CA ILE A 144 -18.24 0.84 8.45
C ILE A 144 -18.97 1.73 7.42
N PRO A 145 -20.32 1.78 7.44
CA PRO A 145 -21.09 2.47 6.41
C PRO A 145 -21.06 4.00 6.52
N GLN A 146 -20.72 4.57 7.68
CA GLN A 146 -20.71 6.02 7.91
C GLN A 146 -19.38 6.71 7.55
N ALA A 147 -18.37 5.96 7.12
CA ALA A 147 -17.10 6.55 6.69
C ALA A 147 -17.27 7.35 5.39
N LYS A 148 -16.35 8.31 5.13
CA LYS A 148 -16.34 9.11 3.88
C LYS A 148 -16.37 8.23 2.63
N VAL A 149 -15.68 7.10 2.68
CA VAL A 149 -15.82 5.98 1.75
C VAL A 149 -16.29 4.79 2.59
N PRO A 150 -17.51 4.27 2.40
CA PRO A 150 -17.99 3.11 3.14
C PRO A 150 -17.11 1.88 2.90
N VAL A 151 -16.78 1.16 3.96
CA VAL A 151 -15.92 -0.04 3.88
C VAL A 151 -16.56 -1.20 4.64
N LEU A 152 -16.55 -2.39 4.02
CA LEU A 152 -16.84 -3.65 4.69
C LEU A 152 -15.53 -4.42 4.86
N ARG A 153 -15.12 -4.65 6.11
CA ARG A 153 -13.94 -5.48 6.42
C ARG A 153 -14.35 -6.86 6.89
N PHE A 154 -13.59 -7.87 6.54
CA PHE A 154 -13.79 -9.24 7.00
C PHE A 154 -12.53 -10.07 6.78
N VAL A 155 -12.48 -11.28 7.35
CA VAL A 155 -11.34 -12.20 7.22
C VAL A 155 -11.80 -13.46 6.50
N VAL A 156 -11.03 -13.95 5.55
CA VAL A 156 -11.24 -15.23 4.88
C VAL A 156 -10.09 -16.19 5.20
N GLU A 157 -10.34 -17.50 5.12
CA GLU A 157 -9.26 -18.48 5.23
C GLU A 157 -8.17 -18.21 4.18
N PRO A 158 -6.86 -18.29 4.53
CA PRO A 158 -6.26 -18.81 5.77
C PRO A 158 -6.03 -17.78 6.91
N GLY A 159 -6.80 -16.70 6.92
CA GLY A 159 -6.67 -15.57 7.85
C GLY A 159 -6.27 -14.26 7.16
N ILE A 160 -6.65 -14.10 5.89
CA ILE A 160 -6.36 -12.89 5.10
C ILE A 160 -7.49 -11.87 5.30
N GLN A 161 -7.13 -10.65 5.69
CA GLN A 161 -8.07 -9.55 5.81
C GLN A 161 -8.46 -9.02 4.41
N ILE A 162 -9.75 -8.78 4.22
CA ILE A 162 -10.34 -8.17 3.03
C ILE A 162 -10.91 -6.81 3.42
N ASP A 163 -10.52 -5.77 2.68
CA ASP A 163 -11.07 -4.43 2.79
C ASP A 163 -11.86 -4.12 1.51
N LEU A 164 -13.20 -4.18 1.58
CA LEU A 164 -14.09 -3.89 0.45
C LEU A 164 -14.62 -2.45 0.53
N SER A 165 -14.10 -1.56 -0.30
CA SER A 165 -14.59 -0.18 -0.43
C SER A 165 -15.79 -0.10 -1.37
N ILE A 166 -16.86 0.58 -0.94
CA ILE A 166 -18.12 0.67 -1.70
C ILE A 166 -18.26 2.05 -2.36
N ASP A 167 -18.68 2.03 -3.63
CA ASP A 167 -18.84 3.17 -4.55
C ASP A 167 -17.58 4.02 -4.74
N GLU A 168 -16.44 3.35 -4.85
CA GLU A 168 -15.13 3.96 -5.05
C GLU A 168 -14.40 3.34 -6.26
N LEU A 169 -13.90 4.16 -7.20
CA LEU A 169 -13.15 3.67 -8.38
C LEU A 169 -11.69 4.14 -8.45
N ARG A 170 -11.27 5.08 -7.61
CA ARG A 170 -9.92 5.68 -7.68
C ARG A 170 -8.82 4.64 -7.46
N GLY A 171 -9.03 3.69 -6.55
CA GLY A 171 -8.07 2.62 -6.24
C GLY A 171 -7.57 1.88 -7.50
N PRO A 172 -8.46 1.18 -8.24
CA PRO A 172 -8.09 0.51 -9.49
C PRO A 172 -7.53 1.43 -10.56
N LEU A 173 -8.07 2.66 -10.69
CA LEU A 173 -7.60 3.65 -11.67
C LEU A 173 -6.12 4.01 -11.42
N ASN A 174 -5.70 3.98 -10.17
CA ASN A 174 -4.37 4.38 -9.75
C ASN A 174 -3.31 3.27 -9.88
N VAL A 175 -3.71 2.00 -9.97
CA VAL A 175 -2.77 0.85 -10.04
C VAL A 175 -1.75 1.02 -11.17
N GLN A 176 -2.17 1.43 -12.36
CA GLN A 176 -1.23 1.59 -13.49
C GLN A 176 -0.24 2.74 -13.27
N ALA A 177 -0.70 3.87 -12.74
CA ALA A 177 0.16 5.00 -12.46
C ALA A 177 1.17 4.69 -11.36
N VAL A 178 0.74 3.98 -10.31
CA VAL A 178 1.62 3.46 -9.24
C VAL A 178 2.68 2.51 -9.81
N ARG A 179 2.31 1.58 -10.69
CA ARG A 179 3.26 0.69 -11.37
C ARG A 179 4.25 1.47 -12.24
N GLN A 180 3.82 2.51 -12.95
CA GLN A 180 4.72 3.36 -13.75
C GLN A 180 5.76 4.08 -12.90
N ILE A 181 5.40 4.54 -11.70
CA ILE A 181 6.35 5.10 -10.74
C ILE A 181 7.43 4.07 -10.37
N PHE A 182 7.03 2.83 -10.07
CA PHE A 182 7.98 1.77 -9.74
C PHE A 182 8.91 1.40 -10.90
N THR A 183 8.39 1.36 -12.13
CA THR A 183 9.22 1.12 -13.32
C THR A 183 10.23 2.25 -13.53
N LYS A 184 9.86 3.50 -13.24
CA LYS A 184 10.75 4.66 -13.38
C LYS A 184 11.85 4.68 -12.32
N PHE A 185 11.55 4.23 -11.10
CA PHE A 185 12.48 4.23 -9.97
C PHE A 185 12.51 2.87 -9.28
N PRO A 186 13.24 1.87 -9.82
CA PRO A 186 13.27 0.52 -9.27
C PRO A 186 13.76 0.44 -7.83
N SER A 187 14.64 1.36 -7.40
CA SER A 187 15.15 1.45 -6.02
C SER A 187 14.06 1.68 -4.96
N ILE A 188 12.92 2.26 -5.34
CA ILE A 188 11.77 2.45 -4.46
C ILE A 188 11.18 1.13 -4.02
N LEU A 189 11.18 0.10 -4.88
CA LEU A 189 10.51 -1.16 -4.60
C LEU A 189 11.04 -1.86 -3.34
N PRO A 190 12.34 -2.18 -3.22
CA PRO A 190 12.87 -2.79 -1.99
C PRO A 190 12.85 -1.82 -0.80
N ALA A 191 13.08 -0.51 -1.03
CA ALA A 191 13.01 0.49 0.03
C ALA A 191 11.61 0.57 0.65
N GLN A 192 10.57 0.54 -0.19
CA GLN A 192 9.17 0.54 0.24
C GLN A 192 8.86 -0.69 1.09
N VAL A 193 9.35 -1.88 0.72
CA VAL A 193 9.14 -3.10 1.52
C VAL A 193 9.78 -2.95 2.91
N PHE A 194 11.03 -2.47 2.99
CA PHE A 194 11.70 -2.21 4.26
C PHE A 194 10.92 -1.20 5.13
N PHE A 195 10.58 -0.04 4.57
CA PHE A 195 9.89 1.02 5.32
C PHE A 195 8.46 0.63 5.71
N LYS A 196 7.75 -0.14 4.89
CA LYS A 196 6.46 -0.72 5.29
C LYS A 196 6.63 -1.59 6.52
N CYS A 197 7.62 -2.49 6.54
CA CYS A 197 7.87 -3.35 7.70
C CYS A 197 8.27 -2.53 8.95
N LEU A 198 9.13 -1.51 8.78
CA LEU A 198 9.53 -0.60 9.86
C LEU A 198 8.32 0.13 10.48
N LEU A 199 7.45 0.70 9.66
CA LEU A 199 6.26 1.41 10.13
C LEU A 199 5.20 0.46 10.71
N HIS A 200 5.07 -0.73 10.13
CA HIS A 200 4.18 -1.78 10.64
C HIS A 200 4.58 -2.22 12.04
N LYS A 201 5.87 -2.55 12.25
CA LYS A 201 6.41 -2.85 13.58
C LYS A 201 6.14 -1.73 14.59
N ALA A 202 6.23 -0.47 14.15
CA ALA A 202 5.97 0.70 14.98
C ALA A 202 4.47 1.05 15.15
N LYS A 203 3.54 0.32 14.50
CA LYS A 203 2.10 0.61 14.47
C LYS A 203 1.78 2.03 13.95
N LEU A 204 2.46 2.40 12.86
CA LEU A 204 2.43 3.72 12.19
C LEU A 204 2.10 3.63 10.68
N ASP A 205 1.68 2.47 10.21
CA ASP A 205 1.34 2.15 8.82
C ASP A 205 -0.12 2.45 8.43
N HIS A 206 -0.93 2.97 9.37
CA HIS A 206 -2.35 3.24 9.18
C HIS A 206 -2.73 4.71 9.45
N PRO A 207 -3.43 5.40 8.54
CA PRO A 207 -3.84 6.80 8.74
C PRO A 207 -4.80 7.03 9.91
N TYR A 208 -5.71 6.08 10.20
CA TYR A 208 -6.70 6.27 11.27
C TYR A 208 -6.09 6.27 12.68
N VAL A 209 -4.90 5.69 12.86
CA VAL A 209 -4.13 5.78 14.12
C VAL A 209 -3.17 6.96 14.13
N GLY A 210 -3.20 7.84 13.12
CA GLY A 210 -2.27 8.96 12.97
C GLY A 210 -0.98 8.66 12.20
N GLY A 211 -0.85 7.46 11.63
CA GLY A 211 0.28 7.04 10.82
C GLY A 211 0.17 7.45 9.34
N ILE A 212 0.94 6.79 8.47
CA ILE A 212 0.91 6.99 7.01
C ILE A 212 0.64 5.68 6.29
N ASN A 213 -0.18 5.70 5.23
CA ASN A 213 -0.41 4.52 4.41
C ASN A 213 0.73 4.29 3.40
N ALA A 214 0.72 3.11 2.76
CA ALA A 214 1.75 2.72 1.79
C ALA A 214 1.86 3.69 0.58
N TYR A 215 0.76 4.28 0.12
CA TYR A 215 0.80 5.25 -0.98
C TYR A 215 1.48 6.57 -0.56
N THR A 216 1.18 7.08 0.64
CA THR A 216 1.83 8.27 1.21
C THR A 216 3.33 8.01 1.36
N LEU A 217 3.71 6.86 1.92
CA LEU A 217 5.10 6.42 2.01
C LEU A 217 5.76 6.39 0.62
N GLN A 218 5.12 5.77 -0.38
CA GLN A 218 5.66 5.70 -1.73
C GLN A 218 5.98 7.09 -2.29
N LEU A 219 5.07 8.07 -2.15
CA LEU A 219 5.30 9.42 -2.65
C LEU A 219 6.45 10.14 -1.91
N MET A 220 6.65 9.86 -0.61
CA MET A 220 7.84 10.31 0.10
C MET A 220 9.12 9.73 -0.52
N LEU A 221 9.15 8.42 -0.81
CA LEU A 221 10.33 7.79 -1.43
C LEU A 221 10.60 8.37 -2.84
N VAL A 222 9.56 8.63 -3.63
CA VAL A 222 9.67 9.30 -4.94
C VAL A 222 10.28 10.68 -4.79
N ALA A 223 9.76 11.49 -3.86
CA ALA A 223 10.23 12.85 -3.65
C ALA A 223 11.71 12.89 -3.20
N TYR A 224 12.12 11.95 -2.35
CA TYR A 224 13.52 11.80 -1.96
C TYR A 224 14.42 11.55 -3.18
N ILE A 225 14.07 10.58 -4.03
CA ILE A 225 14.85 10.21 -5.22
C ILE A 225 14.86 11.32 -6.27
N GLN A 226 13.74 12.02 -6.44
CA GLN A 226 13.66 13.17 -7.33
C GLN A 226 14.60 14.30 -6.88
N HIS A 227 14.82 14.46 -5.58
CA HIS A 227 15.68 15.51 -5.04
C HIS A 227 17.16 15.12 -4.94
N HIS A 228 17.46 13.89 -4.52
CA HIS A 228 18.84 13.43 -4.23
C HIS A 228 19.43 12.54 -5.34
N GLY A 229 18.62 12.12 -6.31
CA GLY A 229 19.01 11.11 -7.29
C GLY A 229 18.71 9.69 -6.83
N ILE A 230 18.91 8.74 -7.73
CA ILE A 230 18.74 7.31 -7.44
C ILE A 230 19.96 6.84 -6.62
N PRO A 231 19.77 6.31 -5.39
CA PRO A 231 20.88 5.82 -4.58
C PRO A 231 21.62 4.68 -5.27
N ALA A 232 22.93 4.56 -5.05
CA ALA A 232 23.72 3.53 -5.72
C ALA A 232 23.29 2.13 -5.29
N ASN A 233 22.93 1.95 -4.02
CA ASN A 233 22.51 0.66 -3.44
C ASN A 233 21.40 0.83 -2.40
N ILE A 234 20.78 -0.28 -1.99
CA ILE A 234 19.67 -0.26 -1.02
C ILE A 234 20.09 0.28 0.34
N THR A 235 21.33 0.07 0.77
CA THR A 235 21.82 0.56 2.07
C THR A 235 21.90 2.08 2.08
N GLU A 236 22.46 2.67 1.03
CA GLU A 236 22.46 4.13 0.84
C GLU A 236 21.04 4.68 0.75
N ALA A 237 20.12 3.98 0.07
CA ALA A 237 18.73 4.39 0.01
C ALA A 237 18.09 4.45 1.41
N ILE A 238 18.24 3.40 2.22
CA ILE A 238 17.68 3.37 3.57
C ILE A 238 18.33 4.43 4.46
N ILE A 239 19.66 4.55 4.48
CA ILE A 239 20.38 5.55 5.28
C ILE A 239 19.95 6.96 4.89
N GLY A 240 19.95 7.25 3.59
CA GLY A 240 19.65 8.57 3.06
C GLY A 240 18.21 9.00 3.33
N ILE A 241 17.24 8.09 3.16
CA ILE A 241 15.82 8.34 3.42
C ILE A 241 15.56 8.52 4.93
N CYS A 242 16.17 7.67 5.76
CA CYS A 242 16.10 7.80 7.22
C CYS A 242 16.70 9.12 7.70
N ASN A 243 17.85 9.53 7.15
CA ASN A 243 18.46 10.81 7.49
C ASN A 243 17.59 11.99 7.07
N PHE A 244 17.13 11.99 5.82
CA PHE A 244 16.35 13.10 5.28
C PHE A 244 15.04 13.28 6.04
N TYR A 245 14.21 12.24 6.16
CA TYR A 245 12.91 12.36 6.83
C TYR A 245 13.01 12.29 8.37
N GLY A 246 14.07 11.72 8.92
CA GLY A 246 14.32 11.68 10.36
C GLY A 246 14.94 12.97 10.91
N ASN A 247 15.92 13.56 10.22
CA ASN A 247 16.74 14.65 10.76
C ASN A 247 16.53 15.99 10.05
N GLU A 248 16.32 16.00 8.74
CA GLU A 248 16.42 17.21 7.93
C GLU A 248 15.05 17.80 7.53
N PHE A 249 14.08 16.94 7.21
CA PHE A 249 12.82 17.35 6.64
C PHE A 249 11.87 17.99 7.67
N ASN A 250 11.44 19.21 7.35
CA ASN A 250 10.49 19.94 8.18
C ASN A 250 9.04 19.66 7.73
N PHE A 251 8.43 18.60 8.29
CA PHE A 251 7.03 18.24 8.01
C PHE A 251 6.02 19.35 8.31
N THR A 252 6.32 20.26 9.23
CA THR A 252 5.42 21.37 9.61
C THR A 252 5.37 22.45 8.53
N LEU A 253 6.52 22.84 7.98
CA LEU A 253 6.61 23.97 7.05
C LEU A 253 6.71 23.56 5.58
N THR A 254 6.99 22.29 5.31
CA THR A 254 7.32 21.81 3.95
C THR A 254 6.28 20.82 3.45
N GLY A 255 5.78 21.05 2.23
CA GLY A 255 4.91 20.13 1.49
C GLY A 255 5.66 19.45 0.34
N ILE A 256 5.10 18.35 -0.14
CA ILE A 256 5.68 17.51 -1.21
C ILE A 256 4.81 17.55 -2.46
N ASP A 257 5.42 17.81 -3.62
CA ASP A 257 4.79 17.65 -4.93
C ASP A 257 5.72 16.83 -5.82
N VAL A 258 5.29 15.63 -6.23
CA VAL A 258 6.11 14.71 -7.06
C VAL A 258 5.93 14.90 -8.57
N LYS A 259 5.15 15.89 -9.02
CA LYS A 259 4.86 16.10 -10.44
C LYS A 259 6.13 16.47 -11.21
N GLY A 260 6.30 15.86 -12.38
CA GLY A 260 7.46 16.11 -13.24
C GLY A 260 8.77 15.68 -12.57
N ASN A 261 9.61 16.65 -12.24
CA ASN A 261 10.89 16.44 -11.55
C ASN A 261 10.77 16.53 -10.03
N GLY A 262 9.57 16.74 -9.49
CA GLY A 262 9.36 16.89 -8.06
C GLY A 262 9.79 18.25 -7.53
N ARG A 263 9.17 18.68 -6.43
CA ARG A 263 9.55 19.86 -5.66
C ARG A 263 9.10 19.73 -4.22
N PHE A 264 9.83 20.42 -3.34
CA PHE A 264 9.38 20.74 -1.99
C PHE A 264 8.90 22.18 -1.97
N PHE A 265 7.82 22.45 -1.25
CA PHE A 265 7.20 23.77 -1.23
C PHE A 265 6.90 24.28 0.18
N SER A 266 6.88 25.60 0.33
CA SER A 266 6.54 26.26 1.58
C SER A 266 5.03 26.19 1.80
N ARG A 267 4.61 25.49 2.86
CA ARG A 267 3.20 25.41 3.27
C ARG A 267 2.68 26.76 3.74
N TYR A 268 3.56 27.63 4.22
CA TYR A 268 3.21 29.00 4.61
C TYR A 268 2.93 29.86 3.38
N ASP A 269 3.87 29.93 2.43
CA ASP A 269 3.77 30.81 1.26
C ASP A 269 2.66 30.36 0.30
N GLU A 270 2.45 29.04 0.16
CA GLU A 270 1.37 28.47 -0.65
C GLU A 270 0.04 28.29 0.12
N LYS A 271 -0.07 28.85 1.34
CA LYS A 271 -1.32 28.90 2.13
C LYS A 271 -1.93 27.53 2.45
N HIS A 272 -1.08 26.55 2.70
CA HIS A 272 -1.44 25.18 3.13
C HIS A 272 -1.23 24.95 4.64
N MET A 273 -1.07 26.02 5.44
CA MET A 273 -1.07 25.89 6.90
C MET A 273 -2.48 26.03 7.46
N THR A 274 -2.89 25.09 8.31
CA THR A 274 -4.14 25.16 9.07
C THR A 274 -3.85 25.04 10.57
N LEU A 275 -4.76 25.55 11.41
CA LEU A 275 -4.66 25.48 12.88
C LEU A 275 -4.57 24.03 13.40
N GLU A 276 -5.11 23.07 12.64
CA GLU A 276 -5.10 21.63 12.95
C GLU A 276 -3.85 20.90 12.43
N SER A 277 -2.98 21.58 11.66
CA SER A 277 -1.92 20.96 10.86
C SER A 277 -0.46 21.31 11.22
N PRO A 278 -0.09 21.74 12.46
CA PRO A 278 1.34 21.93 12.76
C PRO A 278 2.13 20.61 12.79
N THR A 279 1.46 19.46 12.93
CA THR A 279 2.11 18.15 13.11
C THR A 279 1.84 17.15 11.98
N THR A 280 1.00 17.50 11.00
CA THR A 280 0.63 16.61 9.88
C THR A 280 1.46 16.94 8.63
N MET A 281 1.49 16.02 7.66
CA MET A 281 2.21 16.20 6.39
C MET A 281 1.25 16.63 5.28
N ILE A 282 1.76 17.33 4.27
CA ILE A 282 1.01 17.61 3.05
C ILE A 282 1.80 17.09 1.84
N ILE A 283 1.18 16.16 1.12
CA ILE A 283 1.63 15.71 -0.21
C ILE A 283 0.52 15.98 -1.20
N ILE A 284 0.81 16.66 -2.31
CA ILE A 284 -0.16 16.83 -3.39
C ILE A 284 -0.32 15.51 -4.12
N ASP A 285 -1.53 14.93 -4.09
CA ASP A 285 -1.82 13.67 -4.77
C ASP A 285 -1.67 13.87 -6.29
N PRO A 286 -0.71 13.20 -6.96
CA PRO A 286 -0.55 13.33 -8.40
C PRO A 286 -1.75 12.76 -9.19
N LEU A 287 -2.59 11.91 -8.58
CA LEU A 287 -3.67 11.19 -9.25
C LEU A 287 -5.06 11.82 -9.06
N ASN A 288 -5.19 12.73 -8.09
CA ASN A 288 -6.46 13.39 -7.76
C ASN A 288 -6.41 14.92 -7.95
N ARG A 289 -5.51 15.42 -8.82
CA ARG A 289 -5.50 16.85 -9.19
C ARG A 289 -6.71 17.18 -10.04
N ASP A 290 -7.73 17.80 -9.46
CA ASP A 290 -8.72 18.52 -10.24
C ASP A 290 -8.13 19.88 -10.66
N PRO A 291 -7.82 20.10 -11.95
CA PRO A 291 -7.30 21.39 -12.42
C PRO A 291 -8.35 22.51 -12.39
N PHE A 292 -9.62 22.20 -12.14
CA PHE A 292 -10.74 23.15 -12.15
C PHE A 292 -11.37 23.37 -10.76
N ASN A 293 -10.97 22.62 -9.74
CA ASN A 293 -11.59 22.70 -8.41
C ASN A 293 -10.55 22.49 -7.29
N ALA A 294 -9.89 23.58 -6.91
CA ALA A 294 -8.83 23.62 -5.90
C ALA A 294 -9.33 23.43 -4.45
N ASP A 295 -10.65 23.47 -4.22
CA ASP A 295 -11.28 23.48 -2.89
C ASP A 295 -11.71 22.10 -2.38
N SER A 296 -11.29 21.00 -3.02
CA SER A 296 -11.58 19.66 -2.49
C SER A 296 -10.43 19.13 -1.63
N ASP A 297 -10.73 18.72 -0.39
CA ASP A 297 -9.81 17.98 0.51
C ASP A 297 -9.23 16.68 -0.13
N ILE A 298 -9.69 16.32 -1.31
CA ILE A 298 -9.31 15.15 -2.10
C ILE A 298 -7.94 15.36 -2.81
N LEU A 299 -7.38 16.57 -2.74
CA LEU A 299 -6.10 16.93 -3.37
C LEU A 299 -4.86 16.58 -2.53
N TYR A 300 -4.99 16.46 -1.21
CA TYR A 300 -3.84 16.37 -0.30
C TYR A 300 -3.84 15.09 0.52
N LEU A 301 -2.69 14.45 0.58
CA LEU A 301 -2.42 13.28 1.43
C LEU A 301 -1.63 13.72 2.67
N GLY A 302 -1.67 12.88 3.71
CA GLY A 302 -0.95 13.13 4.97
C GLY A 302 -1.73 13.98 5.99
N LEU A 303 -2.94 14.45 5.66
CA LEU A 303 -3.76 15.27 6.55
C LEU A 303 -4.10 14.57 7.87
N ASN A 304 -4.26 13.24 7.85
CA ASN A 304 -4.52 12.43 9.05
C ASN A 304 -3.23 11.93 9.74
N ALA A 305 -2.04 12.26 9.25
CA ALA A 305 -0.78 11.76 9.80
C ALA A 305 -0.33 12.58 11.03
N PHE A 306 -1.12 12.62 12.11
CA PHE A 306 -0.81 13.45 13.28
C PHE A 306 0.30 12.88 14.19
N ARG A 307 0.78 11.65 13.95
CA ARG A 307 1.92 11.02 14.65
C ARG A 307 3.24 11.12 13.86
N MET A 308 3.40 12.11 12.97
CA MET A 308 4.66 12.29 12.23
C MET A 308 5.90 12.43 13.12
N ASN A 309 5.76 12.95 14.36
CA ASN A 309 6.89 12.99 15.30
C ASN A 309 7.38 11.59 15.71
N GLN A 310 6.49 10.61 15.83
CA GLN A 310 6.88 9.23 16.12
C GLN A 310 7.49 8.57 14.89
N ILE A 311 6.95 8.82 13.69
CA ILE A 311 7.56 8.38 12.43
C ILE A 311 8.98 8.95 12.31
N ARG A 312 9.16 10.25 12.62
CA ARG A 312 10.48 10.90 12.66
C ARG A 312 11.41 10.17 13.61
N GLN A 313 11.00 9.89 14.84
CA GLN A 313 11.83 9.18 15.84
C GLN A 313 12.25 7.79 15.35
N VAL A 314 11.33 7.03 14.77
CA VAL A 314 11.63 5.70 14.20
C VAL A 314 12.67 5.78 13.08
N LEU A 315 12.57 6.78 12.20
CA LEU A 315 13.55 7.01 11.13
C LEU A 315 14.91 7.48 11.67
N GLN A 316 14.91 8.37 12.68
CA GLN A 316 16.13 8.81 13.37
C GLN A 316 16.86 7.64 14.04
N GLU A 317 16.13 6.78 14.73
CA GLU A 317 16.68 5.60 15.39
C GLU A 317 17.25 4.61 14.37
N ALA A 318 16.54 4.37 13.26
CA ALA A 318 17.06 3.53 12.17
C ALA A 318 18.36 4.12 11.57
N TYR A 319 18.38 5.42 11.26
CA TYR A 319 19.58 6.11 10.77
C TYR A 319 20.76 5.97 11.73
N LYS A 320 20.53 6.24 13.02
CA LYS A 320 21.54 6.16 14.06
C LYS A 320 22.09 4.75 14.21
N ASN A 321 21.22 3.74 14.31
CA ASN A 321 21.66 2.36 14.44
C ASN A 321 22.51 1.92 13.26
N ILE A 322 22.14 2.27 12.03
CA ILE A 322 22.91 1.86 10.84
C ILE A 322 24.26 2.58 10.80
N THR A 323 24.28 3.90 11.00
CA THR A 323 25.52 4.70 10.88
C THR A 323 26.51 4.51 12.04
N GLU A 324 26.04 4.08 13.22
CA GLU A 324 26.89 3.73 14.36
C GLU A 324 27.34 2.25 14.36
N GLY A 325 27.09 1.49 13.29
CA GLY A 325 27.52 0.09 13.17
C GLY A 325 26.62 -0.93 13.89
N ASN A 326 25.46 -0.50 14.38
CA ASN A 326 24.44 -1.32 15.05
C ASN A 326 23.35 -1.82 14.10
N GLY A 327 23.58 -1.82 12.78
CA GLY A 327 22.59 -2.21 11.77
C GLY A 327 22.05 -3.64 11.96
N LYS A 328 22.90 -4.59 12.36
CA LYS A 328 22.47 -5.95 12.69
C LYS A 328 21.50 -5.99 13.88
N ALA A 329 21.81 -5.24 14.93
CA ALA A 329 20.95 -5.14 16.11
C ALA A 329 19.59 -4.52 15.75
N LEU A 330 19.57 -3.51 14.87
CA LEU A 330 18.34 -2.96 14.32
C LEU A 330 17.50 -4.06 13.63
N LEU A 331 18.09 -4.87 12.76
CA LEU A 331 17.37 -5.96 12.08
C LEU A 331 16.86 -7.01 13.07
N SER A 332 17.62 -7.35 14.11
CA SER A 332 17.17 -8.26 15.17
C SER A 332 15.93 -7.75 15.90
N THR A 333 15.69 -6.44 15.96
CA THR A 333 14.47 -5.91 16.59
C THR A 333 13.18 -6.31 15.87
N PHE A 334 13.27 -6.81 14.63
CA PHE A 334 12.12 -7.27 13.84
C PHE A 334 11.77 -8.75 14.07
N GLU A 335 12.48 -9.47 14.92
CA GLU A 335 12.31 -10.93 15.10
C GLU A 335 10.85 -11.32 15.38
N GLU A 336 10.17 -10.62 16.29
CA GLU A 336 8.75 -10.86 16.58
C GLU A 336 7.86 -10.65 15.34
N THR A 337 8.09 -9.57 14.58
CA THR A 337 7.35 -9.29 13.34
C THR A 337 7.60 -10.37 12.28
N ILE A 338 8.84 -10.84 12.14
CA ILE A 338 9.19 -11.89 11.19
C ILE A 338 8.56 -13.22 11.60
N ASN A 339 8.54 -13.57 12.88
CA ASN A 339 7.89 -14.79 13.36
C ASN A 339 6.38 -14.78 13.03
N THR A 340 5.69 -13.67 13.25
CA THR A 340 4.28 -13.51 12.84
C THR A 340 4.10 -13.72 11.34
N PHE A 341 5.00 -13.15 10.52
CA PHE A 341 4.95 -13.32 9.07
C PHE A 341 5.19 -14.77 8.63
N ASP A 342 6.08 -15.49 9.31
CA ASP A 342 6.35 -16.90 9.03
C ASP A 342 5.16 -17.79 9.43
N GLU A 343 4.48 -17.50 10.54
CA GLU A 343 3.23 -18.18 10.92
C GLU A 343 2.10 -17.96 9.89
N ILE A 344 1.97 -16.75 9.36
CA ILE A 344 1.02 -16.44 8.29
C ILE A 344 1.37 -17.25 7.03
N ARG A 345 2.65 -17.27 6.64
CA ARG A 345 3.09 -18.04 5.47
C ARG A 345 2.85 -19.53 5.61
N GLN A 346 3.07 -20.11 6.78
CA GLN A 346 2.77 -21.53 7.01
C GLN A 346 1.28 -21.84 6.79
N ARG A 347 0.39 -20.95 7.23
CA ARG A 347 -1.06 -21.09 6.96
C ARG A 347 -1.38 -20.95 5.48
N ILE A 348 -0.76 -19.99 4.78
CA ILE A 348 -0.88 -19.80 3.33
C ILE A 348 -0.39 -21.03 2.56
N ASP A 349 0.77 -21.57 2.92
CA ASP A 349 1.35 -22.76 2.30
C ASP A 349 0.42 -23.95 2.46
N THR A 350 -0.06 -24.21 3.68
CA THR A 350 -1.02 -25.28 3.98
C THR A 350 -2.31 -25.11 3.16
N PHE A 351 -2.84 -23.89 3.07
CA PHE A 351 -4.05 -23.62 2.28
C PHE A 351 -3.80 -23.83 0.77
N SER A 352 -2.61 -23.47 0.29
CA SER A 352 -2.24 -23.57 -1.14
C SER A 352 -2.23 -25.01 -1.67
N GLU A 353 -2.02 -26.00 -0.80
CA GLU A 353 -2.05 -27.44 -1.10
C GLU A 353 -3.46 -27.95 -1.41
N HIS A 354 -4.48 -27.29 -0.84
CA HIS A 354 -5.90 -27.62 -1.01
C HIS A 354 -6.53 -26.90 -2.20
N LEU A 355 -5.83 -25.90 -2.76
CA LEU A 355 -6.31 -25.20 -3.95
C LEU A 355 -6.31 -26.14 -5.17
N PRO A 356 -7.30 -26.02 -6.07
CA PRO A 356 -7.30 -26.74 -7.32
C PRO A 356 -5.96 -26.52 -8.04
N LYS A 357 -5.35 -27.60 -8.54
CA LYS A 357 -4.19 -27.47 -9.43
C LYS A 357 -4.65 -26.71 -10.67
N GLU A 358 -3.97 -25.62 -11.00
CA GLU A 358 -4.21 -24.91 -12.26
C GLU A 358 -4.08 -25.93 -13.42
N GLN A 359 -5.13 -26.05 -14.23
CA GLN A 359 -5.20 -26.97 -15.37
C GLN A 359 -4.40 -26.45 -16.57
#